data_AF-A0A9P1DDH9-F1
#
_entry.id   AF-A0A9P1DDH9-F1
#
_cell.length_a   1.000
_cell.length_b   1.000
_cell.length_c   1.000
_cell.angle_alpha   90.00
_cell.angle_beta   90.00
_cell.angle_gamma   90.00
#
_symmetry.space_group_name_H-M   'P 1'
#
loop_
_entity.id
_entity.type
_entity.pdbx_description
1 polymer ?
#
loop_
_entity_poly.entity_id
_entity_poly.type
_entity_poly.pdbx_seq_one_letter_code
_entity_poly.pdbx_strand_id
1 'polypeptide(L)'
;MLGLDCMQKTLMTREQQLYQEATIGVPKKKAMTARTKSNLSFVKQNRPELFKAQGGQVQEDAPLPSGFKPLQDGWLHNPDTGVFLEPGGQKLWFDPEAREYQELYEGSTLPLCVHGGATSSSSRAKHVFIPDLHRTAQVLKADLGHLDRPAALLALLDPSAVAQAPHDRLIRRLAAARSEWSEEAISSALAGVLSSCEATGIALALVVGQSLEGCKRGRVKFETDRRRQVEKFPLAYVWLQNLLQ
;
A
#
# COMPACT_ATOMS: atom_id res chain seq x y z
N MET A 1 14.27 -37.67 -13.17
CA MET A 1 14.49 -37.00 -11.88
C MET A 1 15.86 -36.35 -11.93
N LEU A 2 15.92 -35.08 -12.34
CA LEU A 2 17.15 -34.29 -12.38
C LEU A 2 17.03 -33.18 -11.33
N GLY A 3 18.05 -33.06 -10.50
CA GLY A 3 18.06 -32.24 -9.29
C GLY A 3 18.06 -30.74 -9.54
N LEU A 4 17.19 -30.05 -8.81
CA LEU A 4 17.09 -28.60 -8.66
C LEU A 4 17.66 -28.21 -7.27
N ASP A 5 18.92 -28.55 -7.00
CA ASP A 5 19.53 -28.39 -5.67
C ASP A 5 20.78 -27.48 -5.66
N CYS A 6 20.83 -26.49 -6.54
CA CYS A 6 21.93 -25.54 -6.58
C CYS A 6 21.40 -24.13 -6.82
N MET A 7 21.04 -23.40 -5.74
CA MET A 7 21.10 -21.91 -5.62
C MET A 7 20.54 -21.39 -4.27
N GLN A 8 20.64 -22.12 -3.16
CA GLN A 8 20.38 -21.56 -1.81
C GLN A 8 21.67 -21.30 -1.03
N LYS A 9 22.66 -20.67 -1.68
CA LYS A 9 23.75 -20.03 -0.93
C LYS A 9 23.32 -18.62 -0.59
N THR A 10 23.04 -18.42 0.70
CA THR A 10 22.76 -17.16 1.39
C THR A 10 23.87 -16.14 1.15
N LEU A 11 23.87 -15.53 -0.04
CA LEU A 11 24.45 -14.22 -0.23
C LEU A 11 23.44 -13.25 0.35
N MET A 12 23.74 -12.74 1.54
CA MET A 12 23.24 -11.43 1.94
C MET A 12 23.74 -10.48 0.85
N THR A 13 22.88 -10.21 -0.14
CA THR A 13 23.25 -9.43 -1.31
C THR A 13 23.64 -8.04 -0.84
N ARG A 14 24.60 -7.43 -1.52
CA ARG A 14 25.03 -6.04 -1.29
C ARG A 14 23.84 -5.06 -1.22
N GLU A 15 22.72 -5.42 -1.86
CA GLU A 15 21.44 -4.71 -1.78
C GLU A 15 20.80 -4.73 -0.38
N GLN A 16 20.82 -5.86 0.34
CA GLN A 16 20.34 -5.92 1.74
C GLN A 16 21.23 -5.08 2.68
N GLN A 17 22.53 -4.95 2.39
CA GLN A 17 23.42 -4.02 3.09
C GLN A 17 23.05 -2.55 2.82
N LEU A 18 22.70 -2.18 1.59
CA LEU A 18 22.26 -0.82 1.26
C LEU A 18 20.96 -0.44 1.98
N TYR A 19 20.05 -1.40 2.21
CA TYR A 19 18.84 -1.16 3.01
C TYR A 19 19.12 -0.92 4.51
N GLN A 20 20.14 -1.57 5.09
CA GLN A 20 20.58 -1.28 6.46
C GLN A 20 21.33 0.05 6.57
N GLU A 21 22.13 0.42 5.58
CA GLU A 21 22.86 1.70 5.58
C GLU A 21 21.91 2.90 5.37
N ALA A 22 20.81 2.74 4.62
CA ALA A 22 19.84 3.80 4.39
C ALA A 22 19.01 4.17 5.63
N THR A 23 18.94 3.32 6.65
CA THR A 23 18.19 3.58 7.90
C THR A 23 19.03 4.24 9.00
N ILE A 24 20.35 4.36 8.83
CA ILE A 24 21.25 4.94 9.83
C ILE A 24 21.82 6.26 9.32
N GLY A 25 21.19 7.36 9.73
CA GLY A 25 21.82 8.67 9.78
C GLY A 25 21.46 9.59 8.63
N VAL A 26 20.52 10.50 8.87
CA VAL A 26 20.34 11.71 8.08
C VAL A 26 21.41 12.73 8.52
N PRO A 27 22.45 13.02 7.71
CA PRO A 27 23.33 14.15 8.00
C PRO A 27 22.57 15.46 7.76
N LYS A 28 22.56 16.33 8.78
CA LYS A 28 22.04 17.70 8.70
C LYS A 28 22.84 18.48 7.64
N LYS A 29 22.22 18.73 6.48
CA LYS A 29 22.80 19.55 5.41
C LYS A 29 22.92 21.00 5.87
N LYS A 30 24.16 21.51 5.94
CA LYS A 30 24.45 22.94 6.10
C LYS A 30 24.04 23.66 4.82
N ALA A 31 23.33 24.78 4.99
CA ALA A 31 22.92 25.67 3.90
C ALA A 31 24.18 26.27 3.24
N MET A 32 24.36 25.99 1.95
CA MET A 32 25.43 26.56 1.14
C MET A 32 24.88 27.74 0.34
N THR A 33 25.41 28.92 0.65
CA THR A 33 25.02 30.22 0.11
C THR A 33 25.48 30.46 -1.33
N ALA A 34 24.63 31.17 -2.08
CA ALA A 34 24.97 32.12 -3.14
C ALA A 34 25.73 31.64 -4.40
N ARG A 35 25.00 30.92 -5.26
CA ARG A 35 24.67 31.26 -6.67
C ARG A 35 25.55 32.31 -7.38
N THR A 36 26.71 31.91 -7.88
CA THR A 36 27.35 32.57 -9.04
C THR A 36 26.60 32.12 -10.30
N LYS A 37 25.76 32.99 -10.87
CA LYS A 37 25.15 32.78 -12.19
C LYS A 37 26.24 32.92 -13.25
N SER A 38 27.01 31.85 -13.43
CA SER A 38 27.96 31.71 -14.53
C SER A 38 27.20 31.68 -15.87
N ASN A 39 27.65 32.54 -16.78
CA ASN A 39 27.11 32.78 -18.13
C ASN A 39 27.22 31.54 -19.04
N LEU A 40 26.35 30.54 -18.85
CA LEU A 40 26.22 29.41 -19.76
C LEU A 40 25.89 29.84 -21.21
N SER A 41 25.22 30.97 -21.38
CA SER A 41 24.94 31.57 -22.69
C SER A 41 26.22 31.99 -23.44
N PHE A 42 27.22 32.51 -22.72
CA PHE A 42 28.47 32.99 -23.32
C PHE A 42 29.35 31.83 -23.81
N VAL A 43 29.33 30.68 -23.11
CA VAL A 43 30.05 29.48 -23.54
C VAL A 43 29.44 28.89 -24.81
N LYS A 44 28.10 28.91 -24.93
CA LYS A 44 27.39 28.43 -26.12
C LYS A 44 27.67 29.26 -27.37
N GLN A 45 27.93 30.56 -27.21
CA GLN A 45 28.19 31.48 -28.31
C GLN A 45 29.65 31.45 -28.79
N ASN A 46 30.61 31.27 -27.88
CA ASN A 46 32.03 31.36 -28.19
C ASN A 46 32.71 30.02 -28.49
N ARG A 47 32.07 28.88 -28.19
CA ARG A 47 32.62 27.53 -28.47
C ARG A 47 31.54 26.59 -29.01
N PRO A 48 30.97 26.84 -30.19
CA PRO A 48 29.93 25.99 -30.76
C PRO A 48 30.43 24.57 -31.07
N GLU A 49 31.73 24.37 -31.29
CA GLU A 49 32.32 23.03 -31.47
C GLU A 49 32.22 22.11 -30.24
N LEU A 50 32.12 22.65 -29.01
CA LEU A 50 31.86 21.83 -27.81
C LEU A 50 30.43 21.25 -27.78
N PHE A 51 29.53 21.78 -28.62
CA PHE A 51 28.14 21.32 -28.76
C PHE A 51 27.88 20.56 -30.06
N LYS A 52 28.89 20.43 -30.94
CA LYS A 52 28.83 19.49 -32.06
C LYS A 52 29.05 18.10 -31.50
N ALA A 53 27.97 17.53 -30.97
CA ALA A 53 27.88 16.14 -30.56
C ALA A 53 28.46 15.27 -31.67
N GLN A 54 29.55 14.57 -31.37
CA GLN A 54 29.99 13.44 -32.18
C GLN A 54 28.78 12.53 -32.31
N GLY A 55 28.34 12.28 -33.54
CA GLY A 55 27.21 11.43 -33.89
C GLY A 55 27.49 9.96 -33.63
N GLY A 56 27.86 9.61 -32.38
CA GLY A 56 27.50 8.32 -31.84
C GLY A 56 25.98 8.29 -31.81
N GLN A 57 25.38 7.20 -32.28
CA GLN A 57 23.96 6.94 -32.12
C GLN A 57 23.66 7.00 -30.61
N VAL A 58 23.26 8.19 -30.14
CA VAL A 58 22.64 8.36 -28.83
C VAL A 58 21.31 7.67 -29.03
N GLN A 59 21.28 6.39 -28.65
CA GLN A 59 20.05 5.67 -28.40
C GLN A 59 19.26 6.61 -27.50
N GLU A 60 18.16 7.14 -28.05
CA GLU A 60 17.40 8.21 -27.45
C GLU A 60 16.78 7.61 -26.17
N ASP A 61 17.51 7.76 -25.06
CA ASP A 61 17.16 7.18 -23.77
C ASP A 61 15.75 7.65 -23.46
N ALA A 62 14.81 6.71 -23.46
CA ALA A 62 13.43 6.99 -23.11
C ALA A 62 13.44 7.78 -21.78
N PRO A 63 12.71 8.89 -21.69
CA PRO A 63 12.77 9.75 -20.52
C PRO A 63 12.47 8.92 -19.27
N LEU A 64 13.43 8.87 -18.34
CA LEU A 64 13.31 8.14 -17.09
C LEU A 64 12.02 8.56 -16.36
N PRO A 65 11.20 7.61 -15.89
CA PRO A 65 10.04 7.93 -15.08
C PRO A 65 10.43 8.78 -13.87
N SER A 66 9.61 9.78 -13.56
CA SER A 66 9.90 10.70 -12.46
C SER A 66 10.10 9.96 -11.13
N GLY A 67 11.17 10.29 -10.40
CA GLY A 67 11.51 9.69 -9.10
C GLY A 67 12.29 8.37 -9.17
N PHE A 68 12.39 7.74 -10.34
CA PHE A 68 13.17 6.52 -10.52
C PHE A 68 14.65 6.82 -10.77
N LYS A 69 15.52 6.02 -10.16
CA LYS A 69 16.97 6.05 -10.36
C LYS A 69 17.42 4.77 -11.06
N PRO A 70 18.32 4.83 -12.05
CA PRO A 70 18.84 3.64 -12.68
C PRO A 70 19.68 2.82 -11.69
N LEU A 71 19.47 1.50 -11.73
CA LEU A 71 20.22 0.46 -11.06
C LEU A 71 20.97 -0.39 -12.12
N GLN A 72 21.59 -1.49 -11.71
CA GLN A 72 22.28 -2.39 -12.63
C GLN A 72 21.26 -3.12 -13.54
N ASP A 73 21.73 -3.58 -14.69
CA ASP A 73 20.96 -4.40 -15.63
C ASP A 73 19.65 -3.76 -16.13
N GLY A 74 19.60 -2.43 -16.20
CA GLY A 74 18.45 -1.67 -16.70
C GLY A 74 17.29 -1.54 -15.72
N TRP A 75 17.42 -2.08 -14.51
CA TRP A 75 16.43 -1.90 -13.45
C TRP A 75 16.37 -0.44 -13.01
N LEU A 76 15.19 0.03 -12.63
CA LEU A 76 15.04 1.33 -12.00
C LEU A 76 14.49 1.16 -10.57
N HIS A 77 14.95 1.97 -9.64
CA HIS A 77 14.49 1.97 -8.26
C HIS A 77 14.03 3.37 -7.84
N ASN A 78 12.82 3.46 -7.29
CA ASN A 78 12.32 4.68 -6.66
C ASN A 78 12.55 4.60 -5.15
N PRO A 79 13.54 5.33 -4.59
CA PRO A 79 13.90 5.23 -3.18
C PRO A 79 12.85 5.83 -2.24
N ASP A 80 11.96 6.68 -2.75
CA ASP A 80 10.92 7.31 -1.93
C ASP A 80 9.76 6.34 -1.69
N THR A 81 9.46 5.49 -2.68
CA THR A 81 8.38 4.51 -2.59
C THR A 81 8.88 3.09 -2.28
N GLY A 82 10.16 2.78 -2.50
CA GLY A 82 10.70 1.42 -2.41
C GLY A 82 10.21 0.50 -3.55
N VAL A 83 9.80 1.08 -4.67
CA VAL A 83 9.30 0.36 -5.85
C VAL A 83 10.43 0.19 -6.88
N PHE A 84 10.51 -1.00 -7.43
CA PHE A 84 11.43 -1.39 -8.50
C PHE A 84 10.66 -1.48 -9.82
N LEU A 85 11.28 -1.06 -10.90
CA LEU A 85 10.77 -1.20 -12.25
C LEU A 85 11.75 -2.06 -13.04
N GLU A 86 11.29 -3.23 -13.47
CA GLU A 86 12.04 -4.11 -14.36
C GLU A 86 12.14 -3.50 -15.77
N PRO A 87 13.18 -3.81 -16.58
CA PRO A 87 13.23 -3.40 -18.00
C PRO A 87 11.98 -3.73 -18.82
N GLY A 88 11.22 -4.78 -18.44
CA GLY A 88 9.95 -5.15 -19.06
C GLY A 88 8.76 -4.23 -18.70
N GLY A 89 8.96 -3.30 -17.77
CA GLY A 89 7.92 -2.38 -17.29
C GLY A 89 7.11 -2.90 -16.10
N GLN A 90 7.40 -4.10 -15.59
CA GLN A 90 6.75 -4.64 -14.40
C GLN A 90 7.21 -3.90 -13.15
N LYS A 91 6.25 -3.53 -12.29
CA LYS A 91 6.53 -2.89 -10.99
C LYS A 91 6.58 -3.95 -9.92
N LEU A 92 7.66 -3.96 -9.16
CA LEU A 92 7.89 -4.89 -8.06
C LEU A 92 8.13 -4.11 -6.76
N TRP A 93 7.80 -4.71 -5.63
CA TRP A 93 8.17 -4.22 -4.31
C TRP A 93 8.81 -5.37 -3.52
N PHE A 94 9.71 -5.03 -2.61
CA PHE A 94 10.37 -6.03 -1.77
C PHE A 94 9.52 -6.28 -0.52
N ASP A 95 9.02 -7.51 -0.36
CA ASP A 95 8.31 -7.93 0.84
C ASP A 95 9.34 -8.32 1.91
N PRO A 96 9.44 -7.56 3.02
CA PRO A 96 10.40 -7.88 4.08
C PRO A 96 10.06 -9.15 4.86
N GLU A 97 8.79 -9.56 4.88
CA GLU A 97 8.35 -10.78 5.59
C GLU A 97 8.69 -12.02 4.79
N ALA A 98 8.35 -12.05 3.50
CA ALA A 98 8.67 -13.14 2.59
C ALA A 98 10.13 -13.13 2.11
N ARG A 99 10.81 -11.97 2.23
CA ARG A 99 12.18 -11.72 1.72
C ARG A 99 12.31 -11.96 0.22
N GLU A 100 11.27 -11.63 -0.52
CA GLU A 100 11.19 -11.80 -1.97
C GLU A 100 10.62 -10.55 -2.65
N TYR A 101 10.88 -10.40 -3.93
CA TYR A 101 10.23 -9.36 -4.74
C TYR A 101 8.86 -9.88 -5.18
N GLN A 102 7.82 -9.10 -4.90
CA GLN A 102 6.46 -9.37 -5.33
C GLN A 102 5.98 -8.31 -6.29
N GLU A 103 5.02 -8.67 -7.13
CA GLU A 103 4.37 -7.71 -8.02
C GLU A 103 3.62 -6.64 -7.21
N LEU A 104 3.84 -5.38 -7.59
CA LEU A 104 3.12 -4.26 -7.02
C LEU A 104 1.75 -4.18 -7.68
N TYR A 105 0.70 -4.36 -6.88
CA TYR A 105 -0.66 -4.19 -7.35
C TYR A 105 -0.99 -2.70 -7.44
N GLU A 106 -1.61 -2.27 -8.54
CA GLU A 106 -2.11 -0.90 -8.71
C GLU A 106 -3.62 -0.89 -8.53
N GLY A 107 -4.08 -0.21 -7.47
CA GLY A 107 -5.50 -0.17 -7.13
C GLY A 107 -6.34 0.41 -8.26
N SER A 108 -7.37 -0.32 -8.64
CA SER A 108 -8.38 0.12 -9.60
C SER A 108 -9.39 1.07 -8.94
N THR A 109 -9.93 2.02 -9.69
CA THR A 109 -11.01 2.89 -9.19
C THR A 109 -12.33 2.51 -9.82
N LEU A 110 -13.24 2.00 -9.01
CA LEU A 110 -14.58 1.62 -9.43
C LEU A 110 -15.57 2.76 -9.15
N PRO A 111 -16.60 2.95 -10.00
CA PRO A 111 -17.63 3.97 -9.82
C PRO A 111 -18.66 3.56 -8.76
N LEU A 112 -18.19 3.16 -7.57
CA LEU A 112 -19.02 2.72 -6.45
C LEU A 112 -18.96 3.75 -5.31
N CYS A 113 -20.10 3.95 -4.65
CA CYS A 113 -20.18 4.80 -3.46
C CYS A 113 -20.59 3.94 -2.25
N VAL A 114 -19.86 4.07 -1.14
CA VAL A 114 -20.18 3.37 0.11
C VAL A 114 -20.92 4.34 1.02
N HIS A 115 -22.18 4.02 1.31
CA HIS A 115 -22.97 4.71 2.32
C HIS A 115 -23.08 3.82 3.55
N GLY A 116 -22.78 4.39 4.72
CA GLY A 116 -22.88 3.68 5.99
C GLY A 116 -23.67 4.50 7.00
N GLY A 117 -24.57 3.84 7.72
CA GLY A 117 -25.31 4.40 8.83
C GLY A 117 -25.29 3.39 9.97
N ALA A 118 -24.91 3.84 11.17
CA ALA A 118 -24.98 3.04 12.37
C ALA A 118 -26.11 3.57 13.24
N THR A 119 -27.12 2.74 13.49
CA THR A 119 -28.17 3.02 14.47
C THR A 119 -27.99 2.08 15.66
N SER A 120 -27.55 2.59 16.80
CA SER A 120 -27.53 1.81 18.04
C SER A 120 -28.74 2.18 18.88
N SER A 121 -29.60 1.20 19.19
CA SER A 121 -30.77 1.41 20.04
C SER A 121 -30.47 1.19 21.52
N SER A 122 -29.46 0.40 21.90
CA SER A 122 -29.31 0.00 23.31
C SER A 122 -27.97 -0.64 23.76
N SER A 123 -26.81 -0.32 23.18
CA SER A 123 -25.55 -0.92 23.66
C SER A 123 -24.40 0.07 23.81
N ARG A 124 -23.52 -0.17 24.78
CA ARG A 124 -22.28 0.60 25.04
C ARG A 124 -21.29 0.58 23.87
N ALA A 125 -21.58 -0.15 22.79
CA ALA A 125 -20.71 -0.27 21.64
C ALA A 125 -20.63 1.06 20.86
N LYS A 126 -19.41 1.49 20.60
CA LYS A 126 -19.09 2.64 19.76
C LYS A 126 -18.95 2.16 18.32
N HIS A 127 -19.62 2.86 17.42
CA HIS A 127 -19.54 2.60 15.98
C HIS A 127 -18.52 3.57 15.39
N VAL A 128 -17.57 3.05 14.63
CA VAL A 128 -16.62 3.85 13.86
C VAL A 128 -16.82 3.51 12.39
N PHE A 129 -17.23 4.50 11.61
CA PHE A 129 -17.39 4.35 10.17
C PHE A 129 -16.41 5.28 9.45
N ILE A 130 -15.59 4.69 8.60
CA ILE A 130 -14.60 5.36 7.78
C ILE A 130 -15.02 5.15 6.32
N PRO A 131 -15.68 6.13 5.69
CA PRO A 131 -16.17 5.99 4.32
C PRO A 131 -15.05 6.00 3.27
N ASP A 132 -13.88 6.53 3.62
CA ASP A 132 -12.72 6.64 2.73
C ASP A 132 -11.43 6.29 3.50
N LEU A 133 -10.96 5.06 3.30
CA LEU A 133 -9.73 4.56 3.91
C LEU A 133 -8.49 5.23 3.32
N HIS A 134 -8.47 5.57 2.03
CA HIS A 134 -7.32 6.23 1.41
C HIS A 134 -7.08 7.62 2.03
N ARG A 135 -8.13 8.40 2.24
CA ARG A 135 -8.03 9.70 2.93
C ARG A 135 -7.57 9.55 4.37
N THR A 136 -8.07 8.52 5.07
CA THR A 136 -7.64 8.25 6.45
C THR A 136 -6.17 7.82 6.51
N ALA A 137 -5.73 6.98 5.57
CA ALA A 137 -4.34 6.54 5.46
C ALA A 137 -3.39 7.71 5.19
N GLN A 138 -3.78 8.67 4.34
CA GLN A 138 -3.00 9.90 4.12
C GLN A 138 -2.75 10.68 5.43
N VAL A 139 -3.76 10.80 6.30
CA VAL A 139 -3.62 11.43 7.63
C VAL A 139 -2.63 10.64 8.51
N LEU A 140 -2.66 9.31 8.41
CA LEU A 140 -1.77 8.40 9.12
C LEU A 140 -0.38 8.24 8.47
N LYS A 141 -0.14 8.93 7.34
CA LYS A 141 1.07 8.78 6.51
C LYS A 141 1.33 7.33 6.09
N ALA A 142 0.26 6.59 5.85
CA ALA A 142 0.28 5.25 5.29
C ALA A 142 -0.11 5.32 3.81
N ASP A 143 0.60 4.57 2.96
CA ASP A 143 0.30 4.48 1.54
C ASP A 143 -0.65 3.30 1.26
N LEU A 144 -1.82 3.60 0.72
CA LEU A 144 -2.81 2.63 0.24
C LEU A 144 -3.08 2.81 -1.26
N GLY A 145 -2.16 3.43 -2.01
CA GLY A 145 -2.31 3.64 -3.45
C GLY A 145 -2.49 2.34 -4.24
N HIS A 146 -2.01 1.21 -3.70
CA HIS A 146 -2.22 -0.13 -4.25
C HIS A 146 -3.60 -0.71 -3.98
N LEU A 147 -4.38 -0.22 -3.02
CA LEU A 147 -5.72 -0.75 -2.77
C LEU A 147 -6.76 -0.19 -3.75
N ASP A 148 -7.67 -1.06 -4.19
CA ASP A 148 -8.84 -0.67 -4.98
C ASP A 148 -9.72 0.36 -4.28
N ARG A 149 -10.38 1.19 -5.08
CA ARG A 149 -11.39 2.15 -4.66
C ARG A 149 -12.78 1.70 -5.09
N PRO A 150 -13.80 1.85 -4.23
CA PRO A 150 -13.74 2.45 -2.90
C PRO A 150 -13.12 1.51 -1.86
N ALA A 151 -12.48 2.08 -0.84
CA ALA A 151 -12.06 1.35 0.34
C ALA A 151 -12.69 1.99 1.59
N ALA A 152 -13.48 1.23 2.35
CA ALA A 152 -14.23 1.73 3.50
C ALA A 152 -14.20 0.72 4.65
N LEU A 153 -14.19 1.23 5.89
CA LEU A 153 -14.16 0.40 7.10
C LEU A 153 -15.33 0.74 8.00
N LEU A 154 -16.01 -0.29 8.49
CA LEU A 154 -16.94 -0.19 9.61
C LEU A 154 -16.41 -1.02 10.77
N ALA A 155 -16.39 -0.44 11.96
CA ALA A 155 -15.98 -1.09 13.17
C ALA A 155 -17.04 -0.93 14.27
N LEU A 156 -17.39 -2.05 14.90
CA LEU A 156 -18.11 -2.10 16.16
C LEU A 156 -17.10 -2.35 17.28
N LEU A 157 -16.96 -1.37 18.16
CA LEU A 157 -15.93 -1.38 19.19
C LEU A 157 -16.59 -1.27 20.57
N ASP A 158 -16.23 -2.19 21.46
CA ASP A 158 -16.46 -1.96 22.88
C ASP A 158 -15.68 -0.71 23.35
N PRO A 159 -16.15 0.04 24.36
CA PRO A 159 -15.48 1.26 24.83
C PRO A 159 -14.01 1.05 25.20
N SER A 160 -13.66 -0.13 25.71
CA SER A 160 -12.29 -0.52 26.04
C SER A 160 -11.42 -0.75 24.79
N ALA A 161 -12.03 -1.17 23.67
CA ALA A 161 -11.33 -1.43 22.41
C ALA A 161 -10.96 -0.13 21.67
N VAL A 162 -11.69 0.97 21.89
CA VAL A 162 -11.44 2.24 21.19
C VAL A 162 -10.03 2.77 21.45
N ALA A 163 -9.51 2.60 22.66
CA ALA A 163 -8.16 3.00 23.02
C ALA A 163 -7.07 2.21 22.26
N GLN A 164 -7.40 1.03 21.74
CA GLN A 164 -6.45 0.17 21.01
C GLN A 164 -6.36 0.52 19.52
N ALA A 165 -7.23 1.41 19.03
CA ALA A 165 -7.26 1.90 17.64
C ALA A 165 -7.11 0.77 16.59
N PRO A 166 -7.97 -0.26 16.58
CA PRO A 166 -7.85 -1.39 15.64
C PRO A 166 -7.86 -0.96 14.17
N HIS A 167 -8.53 0.14 13.84
CA HIS A 167 -8.55 0.71 12.50
C HIS A 167 -7.17 1.22 12.04
N ASP A 168 -6.38 1.86 12.92
CA ASP A 168 -5.02 2.31 12.59
C ASP A 168 -4.10 1.10 12.33
N ARG A 169 -4.19 0.07 13.18
CA ARG A 169 -3.44 -1.19 12.99
C ARG A 169 -3.80 -1.87 11.67
N LEU A 170 -5.10 -1.91 11.33
CA LEU A 170 -5.55 -2.44 10.05
C LEU A 170 -4.98 -1.65 8.88
N ILE A 171 -5.08 -0.32 8.91
CA ILE A 171 -4.54 0.55 7.85
C ILE A 171 -3.04 0.33 7.66
N ARG A 172 -2.26 0.25 8.74
CA ARG A 172 -0.82 -0.02 8.66
C ARG A 172 -0.51 -1.40 8.08
N ARG A 173 -1.30 -2.41 8.45
CA ARG A 173 -1.16 -3.77 7.91
C ARG A 173 -1.48 -3.81 6.42
N LEU A 174 -2.57 -3.15 6.01
CA LEU A 174 -2.94 -3.01 4.61
C LEU A 174 -1.86 -2.26 3.80
N ALA A 175 -1.24 -1.25 4.40
CA ALA A 175 -0.16 -0.47 3.77
C ALA A 175 1.17 -1.24 3.63
N ALA A 176 1.40 -2.22 4.51
CA ALA A 176 2.60 -3.04 4.49
C ALA A 176 2.58 -4.09 3.38
N ALA A 177 1.42 -4.69 3.09
CA ALA A 177 1.26 -5.65 2.00
C ALA A 177 0.72 -4.95 0.74
N ARG A 178 1.60 -4.76 -0.24
CA ARG A 178 1.33 -4.02 -1.49
C ARG A 178 1.01 -4.90 -2.71
N SER A 179 0.74 -6.17 -2.45
CA SER A 179 0.28 -7.15 -3.43
C SER A 179 -1.24 -7.08 -3.62
N GLU A 180 -1.75 -7.89 -4.54
CA GLU A 180 -3.19 -8.07 -4.76
C GLU A 180 -3.86 -8.65 -3.51
N TRP A 181 -4.99 -8.07 -3.12
CA TRP A 181 -5.72 -8.45 -1.90
C TRP A 181 -6.84 -9.44 -2.22
N SER A 182 -6.56 -10.73 -2.06
CA SER A 182 -7.61 -11.76 -2.11
C SER A 182 -8.57 -11.67 -0.91
N GLU A 183 -9.77 -12.25 -1.04
CA GLU A 183 -10.73 -12.34 0.07
C GLU A 183 -10.09 -12.98 1.32
N GLU A 184 -9.29 -14.04 1.13
CA GLU A 184 -8.58 -14.74 2.20
C GLU A 184 -7.51 -13.86 2.87
N ALA A 185 -6.77 -13.07 2.07
CA ALA A 185 -5.77 -12.15 2.58
C ALA A 185 -6.43 -11.03 3.42
N ILE A 186 -7.55 -10.48 2.94
CA ILE A 186 -8.35 -9.50 3.67
C ILE A 186 -8.87 -10.09 4.99
N SER A 187 -9.47 -11.28 4.93
CA SER A 187 -10.02 -11.97 6.10
C SER A 187 -8.93 -12.28 7.14
N SER A 188 -7.76 -12.74 6.69
CA SER A 188 -6.59 -12.98 7.53
C SER A 188 -6.07 -11.68 8.18
N ALA A 189 -6.02 -10.57 7.44
CA ALA A 189 -5.62 -9.29 8.00
C ALA A 189 -6.59 -8.78 9.08
N LEU A 190 -7.90 -8.89 8.84
CA LEU A 190 -8.93 -8.55 9.83
C LEU A 190 -8.80 -9.43 11.09
N ALA A 191 -8.68 -10.75 10.90
CA ALA A 191 -8.52 -11.71 11.99
C ALA A 191 -7.24 -11.44 12.81
N GLY A 192 -6.14 -11.09 12.14
CA GLY A 192 -4.88 -10.73 12.79
C GLY A 192 -4.99 -9.46 13.65
N VAL A 193 -5.68 -8.43 13.14
CA VAL A 193 -5.94 -7.20 13.91
C VAL A 193 -6.81 -7.50 15.14
N LEU A 194 -7.89 -8.26 14.96
CA LEU A 194 -8.77 -8.66 16.05
C LEU A 194 -8.05 -9.51 17.10
N SER A 195 -7.18 -10.42 16.67
CA SER A 195 -6.37 -11.27 17.57
C SER A 195 -5.44 -10.43 18.45
N SER A 196 -4.93 -9.31 17.93
CA SER A 196 -4.08 -8.37 18.66
C SER A 196 -4.82 -7.49 19.69
N CYS A 197 -6.15 -7.50 19.69
CA CYS A 197 -6.96 -6.68 20.58
C CYS A 197 -7.41 -7.46 21.82
N GLU A 198 -7.21 -6.93 23.02
CA GLU A 198 -7.62 -7.64 24.24
C GLU A 198 -9.13 -7.61 24.49
N ALA A 199 -9.81 -6.59 23.97
CA ALA A 199 -11.23 -6.42 24.20
C ALA A 199 -12.07 -7.50 23.50
N THR A 200 -13.10 -7.95 24.21
CA THR A 200 -14.18 -8.75 23.64
C THR A 200 -15.11 -7.85 22.82
N GLY A 201 -16.02 -8.43 22.03
CA GLY A 201 -17.09 -7.63 21.40
C GLY A 201 -16.65 -6.71 20.26
N ILE A 202 -15.51 -7.01 19.62
CA ILE A 202 -15.06 -6.24 18.45
C ILE A 202 -15.52 -6.93 17.17
N ALA A 203 -16.09 -6.16 16.25
CA ALA A 203 -16.34 -6.59 14.88
C ALA A 203 -15.83 -5.53 13.88
N LEU A 204 -15.26 -6.00 12.77
CA LEU A 204 -14.75 -5.17 11.69
C LEU A 204 -15.35 -5.67 10.38
N ALA A 205 -15.73 -4.75 9.50
CA ALA A 205 -16.13 -5.03 8.12
C ALA A 205 -15.40 -4.07 7.19
N LEU A 206 -14.74 -4.61 6.18
CA LEU A 206 -13.89 -3.89 5.24
C LEU A 206 -14.42 -4.10 3.82
N VAL A 207 -14.63 -2.99 3.12
CA VAL A 207 -14.90 -2.95 1.68
C VAL A 207 -13.62 -2.51 0.99
N VAL A 208 -13.20 -3.23 -0.05
CA VAL A 208 -12.11 -2.87 -0.96
C VAL A 208 -12.55 -3.21 -2.38
N GLY A 209 -12.75 -2.19 -3.22
CA GLY A 209 -13.24 -2.39 -4.58
C GLY A 209 -14.63 -3.07 -4.59
N GLN A 210 -14.68 -4.29 -5.14
CA GLN A 210 -15.90 -5.13 -5.16
C GLN A 210 -15.96 -6.12 -3.99
N SER A 211 -14.87 -6.27 -3.25
CA SER A 211 -14.74 -7.23 -2.17
C SER A 211 -15.28 -6.64 -0.87
N LEU A 212 -16.05 -7.44 -0.14
CA LEU A 212 -16.57 -7.12 1.18
C LEU A 212 -16.28 -8.29 2.12
N GLU A 213 -15.52 -8.01 3.17
CA GLU A 213 -15.16 -9.02 4.16
C GLU A 213 -15.41 -8.53 5.58
N GLY A 214 -15.83 -9.45 6.45
CA GLY A 214 -16.20 -9.16 7.82
C GLY A 214 -15.59 -10.16 8.79
N CYS A 215 -15.07 -9.67 9.90
CA CYS A 215 -14.50 -10.51 10.96
C CYS A 215 -14.96 -10.01 12.33
N LYS A 216 -15.07 -10.92 13.31
CA LYS A 216 -15.39 -10.56 14.69
C LYS A 216 -14.72 -11.45 15.71
N ARG A 217 -14.56 -10.90 16.90
CA ARG A 217 -14.00 -11.58 18.07
C ARG A 217 -15.09 -11.86 19.10
N GLY A 218 -15.51 -13.13 19.21
CA GLY A 218 -16.48 -13.59 20.22
C GLY A 218 -17.53 -14.57 19.68
N ARG A 219 -18.41 -15.07 20.57
CA ARG A 219 -19.53 -15.97 20.23
C ARG A 219 -20.72 -15.20 19.67
N VAL A 220 -20.59 -14.66 18.47
CA VAL A 220 -21.76 -14.27 17.68
C VAL A 220 -21.69 -15.14 16.42
N LYS A 221 -22.79 -15.68 15.91
CA LYS A 221 -22.75 -16.38 14.61
C LYS A 221 -22.81 -15.34 13.51
N PHE A 222 -21.93 -15.40 12.53
CA PHE A 222 -22.07 -14.61 11.30
C PHE A 222 -22.64 -15.54 10.26
N GLU A 223 -23.78 -15.18 9.69
CA GLU A 223 -24.28 -15.85 8.50
C GLU A 223 -24.11 -14.89 7.33
N THR A 224 -22.99 -15.05 6.64
CA THR A 224 -22.69 -14.36 5.39
C THR A 224 -23.54 -15.02 4.31
N ASP A 225 -24.78 -14.54 4.11
CA ASP A 225 -25.62 -15.03 3.01
C ASP A 225 -25.07 -14.51 1.68
N ARG A 226 -24.14 -15.28 1.09
CA ARG A 226 -23.50 -15.00 -0.21
C ARG A 226 -24.47 -15.19 -1.38
N ARG A 227 -25.68 -15.73 -1.18
CA ARG A 227 -26.57 -16.13 -2.29
C ARG A 227 -27.36 -14.98 -2.93
N ARG A 228 -27.14 -13.74 -2.51
CA ARG A 228 -27.73 -12.56 -3.16
C ARG A 228 -26.65 -11.62 -3.68
N GLN A 229 -25.78 -12.12 -4.56
CA GLN A 229 -24.92 -11.24 -5.33
C GLN A 229 -25.59 -10.84 -6.67
N VAL A 230 -25.82 -9.53 -6.77
CA VAL A 230 -25.42 -8.68 -7.90
C VAL A 230 -26.02 -9.03 -9.27
N GLU A 231 -27.31 -8.79 -9.47
CA GLU A 231 -27.75 -8.37 -10.81
C GLU A 231 -28.12 -6.88 -10.90
N LYS A 232 -28.56 -6.20 -9.83
CA LYS A 232 -28.88 -4.76 -9.87
C LYS A 232 -28.66 -4.14 -8.48
N PHE A 233 -27.81 -3.12 -8.38
CA PHE A 233 -27.52 -2.34 -7.15
C PHE A 233 -28.81 -1.85 -6.42
N PRO A 234 -28.78 -1.47 -5.11
CA PRO A 234 -27.63 -1.28 -4.21
C PRO A 234 -27.70 -2.18 -2.95
N LEU A 235 -26.78 -3.14 -2.85
CA LEU A 235 -26.69 -4.09 -1.73
C LEU A 235 -25.49 -3.76 -0.84
N ALA A 236 -25.70 -2.88 0.13
CA ALA A 236 -24.89 -2.82 1.35
C ALA A 236 -25.75 -2.64 2.61
N TYR A 237 -27.05 -2.32 2.45
CA TYR A 237 -27.95 -2.02 3.57
C TYR A 237 -28.37 -3.24 4.39
N VAL A 238 -28.38 -4.45 3.79
CA VAL A 238 -28.96 -5.65 4.42
C VAL A 238 -27.99 -6.31 5.41
N TRP A 239 -26.69 -6.05 5.30
CA TRP A 239 -25.68 -6.80 6.06
C TRP A 239 -25.54 -6.37 7.52
N LEU A 240 -25.87 -5.11 7.83
CA LEU A 240 -25.65 -4.53 9.15
C LEU A 240 -26.63 -5.00 10.22
N GLN A 241 -27.84 -5.43 9.85
CA GLN A 241 -28.84 -5.86 10.83
C GLN A 241 -28.47 -7.17 11.54
N ASN A 242 -27.81 -8.11 10.84
CA ASN A 242 -27.36 -9.37 11.44
C ASN A 242 -26.09 -9.22 12.29
N LEU A 243 -25.39 -8.09 12.18
CA LEU A 243 -24.19 -7.80 12.97
C LEU A 243 -24.52 -7.32 14.39
N LEU A 244 -25.74 -6.81 14.57
CA LEU A 244 -26.23 -6.17 15.79
C LEU A 244 -27.21 -7.05 16.60
N GLN A 245 -27.55 -8.24 16.10
CA GLN A 245 -28.34 -9.26 16.81
C GLN A 245 -27.41 -10.31 17.45
#